data_AF-A0A430HDL4-F1
#
_entry.id   AF-A0A430HDL4-F1
#
_cell.length_a   1.000
_cell.length_b   1.000
_cell.length_c   1.000
_cell.angle_alpha   90.00
_cell.angle_beta   90.00
_cell.angle_gamma   90.00
#
_symmetry.space_group_name_H-M   'P 1'
#
loop_
_entity.id
_entity.type
_entity.pdbx_description
1 polymer ?
#
loop_
_entity_poly.entity_id
_entity_poly.type
_entity_poly.pdbx_seq_one_letter_code
_entity_poly.pdbx_strand_id
1 'polypeptide(L)'
;MIKTTTNPFDDLPEIATVMEFHNRAVIAMNLLLPHLDDRNSQHDFFVKTCRAFFHMLVDDSPEDYQLLNMRMKQIEATFRQILLPIVAAEASAKVKSHSETQRARAEKPRKLSEDDCIRIGKLYSERKANGTSYGAAKELARKYEVSTTTIHATVKKYTKESIDK
;
A
#
# COMPACT_ATOMS: atom_id res chain seq x y z
N MET A 1 3.47 -6.57 -2.54
CA MET A 1 2.75 -5.30 -2.78
C MET A 1 2.85 -5.05 -4.27
N ILE A 2 1.77 -5.30 -5.03
CA ILE A 2 1.72 -5.01 -6.45
C ILE A 2 1.89 -3.48 -6.59
N LYS A 3 3.08 -3.04 -7.01
CA LYS A 3 3.44 -1.62 -7.05
C LYS A 3 2.74 -0.86 -8.17
N THR A 4 2.11 -1.57 -9.10
CA THR A 4 1.38 -0.98 -10.22
C THR A 4 0.19 -1.88 -10.56
N THR A 5 -1.01 -1.38 -10.31
CA THR A 5 -2.29 -1.91 -10.79
C THR A 5 -2.48 -1.69 -12.29
N THR A 6 -1.38 -1.54 -13.04
CA THR A 6 -1.44 -1.26 -14.47
C THR A 6 -1.54 -2.60 -15.18
N ASN A 7 -2.66 -2.81 -15.84
CA ASN A 7 -2.83 -3.97 -16.71
C ASN A 7 -1.78 -3.87 -17.84
N PRO A 8 -0.89 -4.87 -18.01
CA PRO A 8 0.15 -4.84 -19.03
C PRO A 8 -0.39 -4.77 -20.46
N PHE A 9 -1.69 -4.99 -20.64
CA PHE A 9 -2.37 -4.90 -21.93
C PHE A 9 -2.95 -3.51 -22.26
N ASP A 10 -3.08 -2.60 -21.28
CA ASP A 10 -3.74 -1.30 -21.52
C ASP A 10 -2.93 -0.37 -22.46
N ASP A 11 -1.60 -0.51 -22.48
CA ASP A 11 -0.70 0.32 -23.30
C ASP A 11 -0.27 -0.38 -24.62
N LEU A 12 -0.96 -1.46 -25.03
CA LEU A 12 -0.66 -2.10 -26.31
C LEU A 12 -1.18 -1.22 -27.47
N PRO A 13 -0.32 -0.87 -28.45
CA PRO A 13 -0.78 -0.15 -29.63
C PRO A 13 -1.76 -1.01 -30.45
N GLU A 14 -2.68 -0.38 -31.17
CA GLU A 14 -3.69 -1.08 -32.00
C GLU A 14 -3.07 -1.99 -33.06
N ILE A 15 -1.86 -1.69 -33.52
CA ILE A 15 -1.09 -2.45 -34.51
C ILE A 15 0.10 -3.15 -33.85
N ALA A 16 -0.08 -3.67 -32.64
CA ALA A 16 0.97 -4.42 -31.97
C ALA A 16 1.28 -5.73 -32.70
N THR A 17 2.58 -6.06 -32.74
CA THR A 17 3.06 -7.35 -33.22
C THR A 17 2.72 -8.46 -32.23
N VAL A 18 2.64 -9.68 -32.74
CA VAL A 18 2.46 -10.89 -31.93
C VAL A 18 3.54 -11.03 -30.86
N MET A 19 4.79 -10.66 -31.19
CA MET A 19 5.91 -10.71 -30.25
C MET A 19 5.82 -9.66 -29.15
N GLU A 20 5.29 -8.47 -29.44
CA GLU A 20 4.98 -7.47 -28.41
C GLU A 20 3.91 -7.99 -27.46
N PHE A 21 2.84 -8.61 -27.99
CA PHE A 21 1.83 -9.24 -27.17
C PHE A 21 2.40 -10.37 -26.29
N HIS A 22 3.26 -11.21 -26.84
CA HIS A 22 3.98 -12.25 -26.09
C HIS A 22 4.70 -11.69 -24.86
N ASN A 23 5.48 -10.62 -25.05
CA ASN A 23 6.21 -10.01 -23.96
C ASN A 23 5.27 -9.49 -22.86
N ARG A 24 4.11 -8.93 -23.24
CA ARG A 24 3.08 -8.48 -22.29
C ARG A 24 2.39 -9.65 -21.58
N ALA A 25 2.13 -10.75 -22.27
CA ALA A 25 1.59 -11.97 -21.68
C ALA A 25 2.53 -12.60 -20.65
N VAL A 26 3.85 -12.58 -20.89
CA VAL A 26 4.85 -13.03 -19.91
C VAL A 26 4.83 -12.13 -18.65
N ILE A 27 4.75 -10.81 -18.83
CA ILE A 27 4.63 -9.88 -17.70
C ILE A 27 3.34 -10.15 -16.91
N ALA A 28 2.21 -10.35 -17.61
CA ALA A 28 0.92 -10.67 -17.01
C ALA A 28 0.97 -11.97 -16.19
N MET A 29 1.60 -13.03 -16.71
CA MET A 29 1.82 -14.28 -16.00
C MET A 29 2.63 -14.08 -14.72
N ASN A 30 3.77 -13.39 -14.79
CA ASN A 30 4.62 -13.14 -13.63
C ASN A 30 3.92 -12.30 -12.56
N LEU A 31 3.03 -11.39 -12.96
CA LEU A 31 2.25 -10.57 -12.05
C LEU A 31 1.20 -11.40 -11.30
N LEU A 32 0.52 -12.32 -12.00
CA LEU A 32 -0.51 -13.16 -11.38
C LEU A 32 0.06 -14.37 -10.64
N LEU A 33 1.22 -14.89 -11.02
CA LEU A 33 1.78 -16.16 -10.50
C LEU A 33 1.71 -16.30 -8.96
N PRO A 34 2.02 -15.27 -8.14
CA PRO A 34 1.95 -15.39 -6.68
C PRO A 34 0.51 -15.50 -6.13
N HIS A 35 -0.49 -15.23 -6.95
CA HIS A 35 -1.91 -15.14 -6.60
C HIS A 35 -2.76 -16.20 -7.31
N LEU A 36 -2.16 -17.02 -8.17
CA LEU A 36 -2.85 -18.12 -8.83
C LEU A 36 -3.17 -19.23 -7.83
N ASP A 37 -4.25 -19.94 -8.11
CA ASP A 37 -4.80 -21.02 -7.29
C ASP A 37 -5.16 -22.15 -8.24
N ASP A 38 -4.48 -23.28 -8.12
CA ASP A 38 -4.63 -24.43 -9.00
C ASP A 38 -6.03 -25.06 -8.91
N ARG A 39 -6.83 -24.72 -7.89
CA ARG A 39 -8.22 -25.16 -7.74
C ARG A 39 -9.21 -24.24 -8.44
N ASN A 40 -8.78 -23.05 -8.84
CA ASN A 40 -9.62 -22.11 -9.55
C ASN A 40 -9.55 -22.36 -11.06
N SER A 41 -10.67 -22.73 -11.67
CA SER A 41 -10.77 -23.05 -13.09
C SER A 41 -10.40 -21.89 -14.00
N GLN A 42 -10.61 -20.64 -13.58
CA GLN A 42 -10.20 -19.46 -14.36
C GLN A 42 -8.68 -19.28 -14.34
N HIS A 43 -8.03 -19.57 -13.21
CA HIS A 43 -6.58 -19.48 -13.06
C HIS A 43 -5.89 -20.56 -13.91
N ASP A 44 -6.38 -21.80 -13.84
CA ASP A 44 -5.92 -22.91 -14.67
C ASP A 44 -6.14 -22.63 -16.17
N PHE A 45 -7.33 -22.12 -16.54
CA PHE A 45 -7.62 -21.73 -17.92
C PHE A 45 -6.66 -20.66 -18.44
N PHE A 46 -6.36 -19.63 -17.63
CA PHE A 46 -5.40 -18.59 -17.99
C PHE A 46 -4.02 -19.17 -18.30
N VAL A 47 -3.47 -20.00 -17.39
CA VAL A 47 -2.15 -20.62 -17.57
C VAL A 47 -2.10 -21.51 -18.80
N LYS A 48 -3.12 -22.36 -19.00
CA LYS A 48 -3.23 -23.22 -20.18
C LYS A 48 -3.30 -22.43 -21.47
N THR A 49 -4.05 -21.33 -21.48
CA THR A 49 -4.20 -20.47 -22.66
C THR A 49 -2.89 -19.75 -22.99
N CYS A 50 -2.17 -19.23 -21.99
CA CYS A 50 -0.84 -18.65 -22.18
C CYS A 50 0.15 -19.67 -22.74
N ARG A 51 0.18 -20.91 -22.21
CA ARG A 51 1.04 -21.98 -22.73
C ARG A 51 0.71 -22.33 -24.17
N ALA A 52 -0.58 -22.52 -24.49
CA ALA A 52 -1.01 -22.81 -25.85
C ALA A 52 -0.58 -21.70 -26.82
N PHE A 53 -0.79 -20.43 -26.44
CA PHE A 53 -0.33 -19.29 -27.23
C PHE A 53 1.19 -19.31 -27.45
N PHE A 54 1.99 -19.56 -26.41
CA PHE A 54 3.46 -19.61 -26.55
C PHE A 54 3.94 -20.76 -27.45
N HIS A 55 3.28 -21.91 -27.40
CA HIS A 55 3.59 -23.02 -28.32
C HIS A 55 3.30 -22.66 -29.78
N MET A 56 2.20 -21.97 -30.05
CA MET A 56 1.85 -21.52 -31.39
C MET A 56 2.85 -20.52 -32.00
N LEU A 57 3.70 -19.88 -31.19
CA LEU A 57 4.75 -19.00 -31.70
C LEU A 57 6.01 -19.75 -32.16
N VAL A 58 6.14 -21.01 -31.75
CA VAL A 58 7.26 -21.88 -32.12
C VAL A 58 6.96 -22.60 -33.44
N ASP A 59 5.68 -22.88 -33.70
CA ASP A 59 5.21 -23.50 -34.94
C ASP A 59 4.88 -22.41 -35.98
N ASP A 60 5.73 -22.26 -37.00
CA ASP A 60 5.69 -21.19 -38.01
C ASP A 60 4.59 -21.44 -39.10
N SER A 61 3.41 -21.88 -38.68
CA SER A 61 2.29 -22.23 -39.57
C SER A 61 1.36 -21.02 -39.83
N PRO A 62 1.22 -20.56 -41.09
CA PRO A 62 0.36 -19.42 -41.43
C PRO A 62 -1.15 -19.68 -41.30
N GLU A 63 -1.59 -20.94 -41.14
CA GLU A 63 -3.01 -21.30 -41.02
C GLU A 63 -3.59 -20.99 -39.62
N ASP A 64 -2.75 -20.62 -38.65
CA ASP A 64 -3.13 -20.46 -37.25
C ASP A 64 -3.37 -19.01 -36.80
N TYR A 65 -3.31 -18.03 -37.69
CA TYR A 65 -3.46 -16.60 -37.33
C TYR A 65 -4.82 -16.26 -36.67
N GLN A 66 -5.91 -16.91 -37.08
CA GLN A 66 -7.22 -16.71 -36.44
C GLN A 66 -7.25 -17.28 -35.02
N LEU A 67 -6.71 -18.48 -34.84
CA LEU A 67 -6.57 -19.13 -33.54
C LEU A 67 -5.67 -18.30 -32.62
N LEU A 68 -4.57 -17.76 -33.15
CA LEU A 68 -3.62 -16.92 -32.43
C LEU A 68 -4.30 -15.64 -31.89
N ASN A 69 -5.03 -14.92 -32.75
CA ASN A 69 -5.79 -13.75 -32.35
C ASN A 69 -6.88 -14.07 -31.31
N MET A 70 -7.54 -15.23 -31.43
CA MET A 70 -8.49 -15.68 -30.43
C MET A 70 -7.80 -15.92 -29.07
N ARG A 71 -6.62 -16.55 -29.06
CA ARG A 71 -5.85 -16.79 -27.82
C ARG A 71 -5.40 -15.49 -27.17
N MET A 72 -4.92 -14.52 -27.95
CA MET A 72 -4.56 -13.19 -27.44
C MET A 72 -5.73 -12.54 -26.70
N LYS A 73 -6.93 -12.51 -27.31
CA LYS A 73 -8.15 -11.97 -26.68
C LYS A 73 -8.55 -12.72 -25.41
N GLN A 74 -8.44 -14.06 -25.41
CA GLN A 74 -8.74 -14.87 -24.23
C GLN A 74 -7.79 -14.57 -23.08
N ILE A 75 -6.48 -14.46 -23.34
CA ILE A 75 -5.46 -14.13 -22.35
C ILE A 75 -5.76 -12.79 -21.70
N GLU A 76 -6.01 -11.76 -22.51
CA GLU A 76 -6.30 -10.41 -21.99
C GLU A 76 -7.59 -10.41 -21.13
N ALA A 77 -8.67 -11.01 -21.64
CA ALA A 77 -9.94 -11.02 -20.95
C ALA A 77 -9.85 -11.76 -19.60
N THR A 78 -9.25 -12.95 -19.58
CA THR A 78 -9.11 -13.74 -18.35
C THR A 78 -8.14 -13.08 -17.37
N PHE A 79 -7.05 -12.45 -17.85
CA PHE A 79 -6.16 -11.67 -16.99
C PHE A 79 -6.92 -10.55 -16.26
N ARG A 80 -7.72 -9.76 -16.98
CA ARG A 80 -8.52 -8.67 -16.37
C ARG A 80 -9.48 -9.22 -15.30
N GLN A 81 -10.12 -10.36 -15.58
CA GLN A 81 -11.05 -11.01 -14.65
C GLN A 81 -10.37 -11.48 -13.35
N ILE A 82 -9.12 -11.96 -13.44
CA ILE A 82 -8.35 -12.40 -12.26
C ILE A 82 -7.77 -11.21 -11.49
N LEU A 83 -7.25 -10.20 -12.20
CA LEU A 83 -6.59 -9.05 -11.58
C LEU A 83 -7.55 -8.22 -10.72
N LEU A 84 -8.78 -7.98 -11.19
CA LEU A 84 -9.74 -7.10 -10.53
C LEU A 84 -10.07 -7.53 -9.08
N PRO A 85 -10.43 -8.80 -8.80
CA PRO A 85 -10.63 -9.29 -7.44
C PRO A 85 -9.40 -9.14 -6.54
N ILE A 86 -8.19 -9.41 -7.07
CA ILE A 86 -6.95 -9.30 -6.30
C ILE A 86 -6.73 -7.85 -5.85
N VAL A 87 -6.85 -6.91 -6.77
CA VAL A 87 -6.70 -5.48 -6.47
C VAL A 87 -7.76 -5.01 -5.47
N ALA A 88 -9.00 -5.44 -5.62
CA ALA A 88 -10.08 -5.11 -4.69
C ALA A 88 -9.84 -5.68 -3.28
N ALA A 89 -9.32 -6.91 -3.19
CA ALA A 89 -8.96 -7.53 -1.92
C ALA A 89 -7.80 -6.80 -1.22
N GLU A 90 -6.75 -6.44 -1.96
CA GLU A 90 -5.63 -5.67 -1.43
C GLU A 90 -6.06 -4.27 -0.95
N ALA A 91 -6.90 -3.58 -1.72
CA ALA A 91 -7.44 -2.28 -1.34
C ALA A 91 -8.27 -2.38 -0.05
N SER A 92 -9.13 -3.39 0.04
CA SER A 92 -9.95 -3.64 1.24
C SER A 92 -9.10 -3.96 2.47
N ALA A 93 -8.03 -4.75 2.31
CA ALA A 93 -7.09 -5.05 3.40
C ALA A 93 -6.38 -3.80 3.91
N LYS A 94 -5.97 -2.89 3.01
CA LYS A 94 -5.36 -1.60 3.40
C LYS A 94 -6.34 -0.72 4.17
N VAL A 95 -7.61 -0.65 3.75
CA VAL A 95 -8.66 0.11 4.45
C VAL A 95 -8.88 -0.44 5.86
N LYS A 96 -8.95 -1.77 6.01
CA LYS A 96 -9.08 -2.41 7.34
C LYS A 96 -7.88 -2.07 8.24
N SER A 97 -6.65 -2.20 7.74
CA SER A 97 -5.45 -1.84 8.52
C SER A 97 -5.42 -0.37 8.93
N HIS A 98 -5.83 0.55 8.04
CA HIS A 98 -5.98 1.96 8.39
C HIS A 98 -7.05 2.19 9.47
N SER A 99 -8.19 1.52 9.36
CA SER A 99 -9.26 1.59 10.37
C SER A 99 -8.81 1.05 11.73
N GLU A 100 -8.10 -0.08 11.76
CA GLU A 100 -7.53 -0.66 12.98
C GLU A 100 -6.49 0.28 13.62
N THR A 101 -5.63 0.88 12.79
CA THR A 101 -4.65 1.87 13.27
C THR A 101 -5.34 3.11 13.84
N GLN A 102 -6.41 3.58 13.21
CA GLN A 102 -7.21 4.70 13.74
C GLN A 102 -7.95 4.34 15.02
N ARG A 103 -8.50 3.12 15.11
CA ARG A 103 -9.15 2.60 16.31
C ARG A 103 -8.15 2.49 17.47
N ALA A 104 -6.98 1.92 17.25
CA ALA A 104 -5.91 1.84 18.25
C ALA A 104 -5.46 3.24 18.72
N ARG A 105 -5.44 4.22 17.82
CA ARG A 105 -5.18 5.63 18.20
C ARG A 105 -6.34 6.24 19.00
N ALA A 106 -7.59 5.90 18.68
CA ALA A 106 -8.77 6.41 19.37
C ALA A 106 -8.94 5.82 20.77
N GLU A 107 -8.41 4.61 21.00
CA GLU A 107 -8.43 3.90 22.29
C GLU A 107 -7.41 4.46 23.30
N LYS A 108 -6.33 5.09 22.82
CA LYS A 108 -5.41 5.81 23.71
C LYS A 108 -6.08 7.07 24.30
N PRO A 109 -5.88 7.36 25.60
CA PRO A 109 -6.44 8.55 26.22
C PRO A 109 -5.97 9.81 25.48
N ARG A 110 -6.93 10.59 24.96
CA ARG A 110 -6.68 11.73 24.05
C ARG A 110 -6.11 12.96 24.74
N LYS A 111 -6.20 13.04 26.06
CA LYS A 111 -5.80 14.21 26.83
C LYS A 111 -4.83 13.76 27.91
N LEU A 112 -3.67 14.43 27.93
CA LEU A 112 -2.80 14.43 29.11
C LEU A 112 -3.64 14.88 30.31
N SER A 113 -3.44 14.24 31.45
CA SER A 113 -4.05 14.72 32.69
C SER A 113 -3.56 16.15 32.97
N GLU A 114 -4.34 16.90 33.76
CA GLU A 114 -3.94 18.24 34.18
C GLU A 114 -2.63 18.19 34.97
N ASP A 115 -2.44 17.18 35.81
CA ASP A 115 -1.20 16.91 36.54
C ASP A 115 -0.01 16.67 35.62
N ASP A 116 -0.19 15.90 34.54
CA ASP A 116 0.86 15.67 33.55
C ASP A 116 1.19 16.95 32.79
N CYS A 117 0.18 17.78 32.49
CA CYS A 117 0.39 19.07 31.86
C CYS A 117 1.22 20.01 32.74
N ILE A 118 0.90 20.10 34.03
CA ILE A 118 1.65 20.89 35.02
C ILE A 118 3.09 20.35 35.14
N ARG A 119 3.26 19.03 35.21
CA ARG A 119 4.58 18.38 35.31
C ARG A 119 5.44 18.63 34.07
N ILE A 120 4.85 18.59 32.88
CA ILE A 120 5.51 18.92 31.60
C ILE A 120 5.97 20.38 31.61
N GLY A 121 5.10 21.33 32.01
CA GLY A 121 5.43 22.75 32.11
C GLY A 121 6.63 23.00 33.03
N LYS A 122 6.60 22.42 34.23
CA LYS A 122 7.68 22.55 35.23
C LYS A 122 9.01 22.00 34.72
N LEU A 123 9.03 20.78 34.21
CA LEU A 123 10.25 20.14 33.68
C LEU A 123 10.85 20.91 32.49
N TYR A 124 9.99 21.46 31.63
CA TYR A 124 10.45 22.26 30.50
C TYR A 124 11.06 23.59 30.95
N SER A 125 10.42 24.28 31.92
CA SER A 125 10.93 25.51 32.51
C SER A 125 12.25 25.32 33.26
N GLU A 126 12.39 24.24 34.04
CA GLU A 126 13.64 23.89 34.72
C GLU A 126 14.78 23.65 33.74
N ARG A 127 14.55 22.88 32.67
CA ARG A 127 15.55 22.66 31.62
C ARG A 127 15.93 23.94 30.88
N LYS A 128 14.98 24.85 30.67
CA LYS A 128 15.26 26.17 30.09
C LYS A 128 16.11 27.03 31.02
N ALA A 129 15.85 27.02 32.32
CA ALA A 129 16.65 27.75 33.31
C ALA A 129 18.08 27.19 33.43
N ASN A 130 18.24 25.87 33.30
CA ASN A 130 19.53 25.18 33.38
C ASN A 130 20.31 25.13 32.05
N GLY A 131 19.85 25.81 30.99
CA GLY A 131 20.51 25.83 29.68
C GLY A 131 20.45 24.51 28.88
N THR A 132 19.59 23.56 29.27
CA THR A 132 19.46 22.21 28.66
C THR A 132 18.14 22.04 27.90
N SER A 133 17.58 23.13 27.36
CA SER A 133 16.30 23.09 26.64
C SER A 133 16.36 22.41 25.27
N TYR A 134 17.55 22.28 24.68
CA TYR A 134 17.70 21.65 23.38
C TYR A 134 17.32 20.16 23.46
N GLY A 135 16.34 19.74 22.66
CA GLY A 135 15.83 18.36 22.68
C GLY A 135 14.82 18.04 23.79
N ALA A 136 14.56 18.97 24.73
CA ALA A 136 13.64 18.73 25.85
C ALA A 136 12.20 18.39 25.39
N ALA A 137 11.70 19.07 24.36
CA ALA A 137 10.38 18.78 23.80
C ALA A 137 10.30 17.36 23.20
N LYS A 138 11.38 16.90 22.57
CA LYS A 138 11.45 15.57 21.94
C LYS A 138 11.51 14.45 22.98
N GLU A 139 12.23 14.68 24.07
CA GLU A 139 12.31 13.74 25.19
C GLU A 139 10.99 13.65 25.95
N LEU A 140 10.34 14.78 26.24
CA LEU A 140 9.03 14.82 26.88
C LEU A 140 7.95 14.19 25.98
N ALA A 141 7.98 14.46 24.67
CA ALA A 141 7.08 13.82 23.70
C ALA A 141 7.21 12.29 23.74
N ARG A 142 8.43 11.76 23.83
CA ARG A 142 8.67 10.33 23.98
C ARG A 142 8.16 9.79 25.32
N LYS A 143 8.45 10.48 26.41
CA LYS A 143 8.06 10.06 27.78
C LYS A 143 6.56 9.97 27.98
N TYR A 144 5.81 10.90 27.39
CA TYR A 144 4.36 10.99 27.53
C TYR A 144 3.60 10.44 26.32
N GLU A 145 4.28 9.79 25.37
CA GLU A 145 3.71 9.25 24.13
C GLU A 145 2.84 10.24 23.33
N VAL A 146 3.23 11.52 23.31
CA VAL A 146 2.53 12.58 22.58
C VAL A 146 3.42 13.22 21.51
N SER A 147 2.83 14.02 20.64
CA SER A 147 3.60 14.78 19.64
C SER A 147 4.41 15.91 20.29
N THR A 148 5.52 16.31 19.66
CA THR A 148 6.27 17.51 20.08
C THR A 148 5.41 18.77 20.03
N THR A 149 4.46 18.84 19.09
CA THR A 149 3.47 19.92 18.99
C THR A 149 2.58 19.98 20.24
N THR A 150 2.14 18.83 20.74
CA THR A 150 1.36 18.73 21.99
C THR A 150 2.17 19.27 23.16
N ILE A 151 3.45 18.91 23.27
CA ILE A 151 4.33 19.43 24.32
C ILE A 151 4.46 20.95 24.25
N HIS A 152 4.70 21.52 23.07
CA HIS A 152 4.80 22.99 22.92
C HIS A 152 3.49 23.69 23.28
N ALA A 153 2.34 23.13 22.92
CA ALA A 153 1.03 23.65 23.29
C ALA A 153 0.81 23.60 24.82
N THR A 154 1.15 22.48 25.46
CA THR A 154 1.07 22.31 26.92
C THR A 154 2.00 23.29 27.64
N VAL A 155 3.26 23.39 27.22
CA VAL A 155 4.24 24.32 27.81
C VAL A 155 3.77 25.77 27.67
N LYS A 156 3.20 26.15 26.52
CA LYS A 156 2.66 27.51 26.31
C LYS A 156 1.50 27.82 27.27
N LYS A 157 0.68 26.82 27.61
CA LYS A 157 -0.47 26.98 28.49
C LYS A 157 -0.10 26.95 29.99
N TYR A 158 0.91 26.17 30.37
CA TYR A 158 1.30 25.90 31.76
C TYR A 158 2.74 26.42 32.05
N THR A 159 3.09 27.62 31.58
CA THR A 159 4.34 28.28 31.97
C THR A 159 4.31 28.72 33.42
N LYS A 160 5.48 28.92 34.04
CA LYS A 160 5.67 29.34 35.45
C LYS A 160 4.71 30.46 35.91
N GLU A 161 4.43 31.45 35.05
CA GLU A 161 3.50 32.57 35.31
C GLU A 161 2.02 32.16 35.50
N SER A 162 1.64 30.96 35.07
CA SER A 162 0.29 30.40 35.18
C SER A 162 0.14 29.35 36.28
N ILE A 163 1.24 28.90 36.87
CA ILE A 163 1.27 27.87 37.93
C ILE A 163 1.39 28.52 39.33
N ASP A 164 1.96 29.73 39.42
CA ASP A 164 2.13 30.48 40.68
C ASP A 164 0.95 31.44 41.02
N LYS A 165 -0.25 31.19 40.48
CA LYS A 165 -1.52 31.87 40.85
C LYS A 165 -2.43 30.93 41.61
#